data_AF-A0A0Q7WJQ1-F1
#
_entry.id   AF-A0A0Q7WJQ1-F1
#
_cell.length_a   1.000
_cell.length_b   1.000
_cell.length_c   1.000
_cell.angle_alpha   90.00
_cell.angle_beta   90.00
_cell.angle_gamma   90.00
#
_symmetry.space_group_name_H-M   'P 1'
#
loop_
_entity.id
_entity.type
_entity.pdbx_description
1 polymer ?
#
loop_
_entity_poly.entity_id
_entity_poly.type
_entity_poly.pdbx_seq_one_letter_code
_entity_poly.pdbx_strand_id
1 'polypeptide(L)'
;MSLYIRSEEADRLARQLAERTGLTLTDVVTRALRAELDRTPATPEALAARLARIRAIQARVRTSPVLQEGSDDTLLYDQDGLPK
;
A
#
# COMPACT_ATOMS: atom_id res chain seq x y z
N MET A 1 -21.13 16.55 -5.42
CA MET A 1 -20.92 16.62 -6.89
C MET A 1 -21.10 15.23 -7.49
N SER A 2 -21.55 15.15 -8.73
CA SER A 2 -21.74 13.88 -9.45
C SER A 2 -20.60 13.63 -10.43
N LEU A 3 -19.98 12.45 -10.35
CA LEU A 3 -19.04 11.92 -11.35
C LEU A 3 -19.82 10.95 -12.26
N TYR A 4 -19.90 11.24 -13.55
CA TYR A 4 -20.56 10.36 -14.52
C TYR A 4 -19.52 9.72 -15.44
N ILE A 5 -19.42 8.39 -15.42
CA ILE A 5 -18.51 7.59 -16.24
C ILE A 5 -19.36 6.68 -17.13
N ARG A 6 -19.28 6.88 -18.46
CA ARG A 6 -19.98 6.02 -19.43
C ARG A 6 -19.07 4.91 -19.92
N SER A 7 -18.85 3.91 -19.06
CA SER A 7 -18.06 2.70 -19.38
C SER A 7 -18.62 1.50 -18.64
N GLU A 8 -19.08 0.48 -19.38
CA GLU A 8 -19.54 -0.79 -18.80
C GLU A 8 -18.42 -1.51 -18.05
N GLU A 9 -17.19 -1.40 -18.55
CA GLU A 9 -16.02 -1.98 -17.90
C GLU A 9 -15.75 -1.34 -16.53
N ALA A 10 -15.82 0.00 -16.45
CA ALA A 10 -15.59 0.72 -15.20
C ALA A 10 -16.64 0.37 -14.14
N ASP A 11 -17.92 0.26 -14.51
CA ASP A 11 -18.99 -0.17 -13.61
C ASP A 11 -18.76 -1.61 -13.12
N ARG A 12 -18.43 -2.53 -14.03
CA ARG A 12 -18.12 -3.93 -13.68
C ARG A 12 -16.95 -4.04 -12.70
N LEU A 13 -15.86 -3.30 -12.94
CA LEU A 13 -14.69 -3.29 -12.05
C LEU A 13 -15.01 -2.71 -10.68
N ALA A 14 -15.75 -1.59 -10.64
CA ALA A 14 -16.15 -0.95 -9.39
C ALA A 14 -17.04 -1.86 -8.55
N ARG A 15 -17.99 -2.57 -9.17
CA ARG A 15 -18.87 -3.53 -8.48
C ARG A 15 -18.10 -4.72 -7.91
N GLN A 16 -17.24 -5.35 -8.71
CA GLN A 16 -16.43 -6.48 -8.23
C GLN A 16 -15.54 -6.07 -7.05
N LEU A 17 -14.95 -4.86 -7.10
CA LEU A 17 -14.10 -4.39 -6.03
C LEU A 17 -14.92 -4.01 -4.78
N ALA A 18 -16.13 -3.47 -4.95
CA ALA A 18 -17.07 -3.24 -3.84
C ALA A 18 -17.47 -4.54 -3.14
N GLU A 19 -17.83 -5.58 -3.90
CA GLU A 19 -18.16 -6.90 -3.36
C GLU A 19 -17.01 -7.51 -2.57
N ARG A 20 -15.78 -7.44 -3.09
CA ARG A 20 -14.59 -7.98 -2.41
C ARG A 20 -14.21 -7.24 -1.15
N THR A 21 -14.53 -5.95 -1.06
CA THR A 21 -14.08 -5.08 0.05
C THR A 21 -15.17 -4.74 1.05
N GLY A 22 -16.45 -4.98 0.71
CA GLY A 22 -17.59 -4.56 1.51
C GLY A 22 -17.82 -3.04 1.54
N LEU A 23 -17.19 -2.29 0.63
CA LEU A 23 -17.26 -0.83 0.57
C LEU A 23 -18.30 -0.37 -0.45
N THR A 24 -18.76 0.88 -0.33
CA THR A 24 -19.66 1.47 -1.31
C THR A 24 -18.96 1.69 -2.66
N LEU A 25 -19.71 1.76 -3.77
CA LEU A 25 -19.14 2.09 -5.08
C LEU A 25 -18.36 3.41 -5.04
N THR A 26 -18.88 4.41 -4.32
CA THR A 26 -18.21 5.70 -4.15
C THR A 26 -16.89 5.55 -3.40
N ASP A 27 -16.84 4.78 -2.32
CA ASP A 27 -15.61 4.54 -1.56
C ASP A 27 -14.56 3.83 -2.41
N VAL A 28 -14.99 2.79 -3.14
CA VAL A 28 -14.11 2.01 -4.02
C VAL A 28 -13.49 2.89 -5.09
N VAL A 29 -14.31 3.66 -5.82
CA VAL A 29 -13.82 4.55 -6.88
C VAL A 29 -12.91 5.62 -6.30
N THR A 30 -13.28 6.22 -5.17
CA THR A 30 -12.47 7.24 -4.49
C THR A 30 -11.12 6.68 -4.06
N ARG A 31 -11.09 5.49 -3.46
CA ARG A 31 -9.87 4.82 -3.03
C ARG A 31 -8.99 4.42 -4.20
N ALA A 32 -9.57 3.90 -5.29
CA ALA A 32 -8.82 3.54 -6.49
C ALA A 32 -8.14 4.77 -7.12
N LEU A 33 -8.90 5.86 -7.30
CA LEU A 33 -8.35 7.11 -7.84
C LEU A 33 -7.28 7.71 -6.93
N ARG A 34 -7.50 7.70 -5.61
CA ARG A 34 -6.51 8.19 -4.64
C ARG A 34 -5.23 7.35 -4.69
N ALA A 35 -5.36 6.03 -4.71
CA ALA A 35 -4.20 5.14 -4.80
C ALA A 35 -3.40 5.39 -6.09
N GLU A 36 -4.08 5.69 -7.20
CA GLU A 36 -3.41 5.98 -8.47
C GLU A 36 -2.72 7.35 -8.47
N LEU A 37 -3.36 8.37 -7.89
CA LEU A 37 -2.72 9.68 -7.67
C LEU A 37 -1.51 9.57 -6.74
N ASP A 38 -1.58 8.72 -5.72
CA ASP A 38 -0.45 8.47 -4.83
C ASP A 38 0.70 7.78 -5.57
N ARG A 39 0.41 6.85 -6.50
CA ARG A 39 1.45 6.18 -7.32
C ARG A 39 2.04 7.09 -8.39
N THR A 40 1.28 8.07 -8.85
CA THR A 40 1.64 8.93 -9.98
C THR A 40 1.88 10.36 -9.50
N PRO A 41 3.08 10.66 -8.93
CA PRO A 41 3.38 12.00 -8.46
C PRO A 41 3.32 13.01 -9.61
N ALA A 42 2.62 14.12 -9.36
CA ALA A 42 2.36 15.14 -10.38
C ALA A 42 3.61 15.84 -10.92
N THR A 43 4.71 15.87 -10.14
CA THR A 43 5.97 16.50 -10.55
C THR A 43 7.20 15.74 -10.05
N PRO A 44 8.38 15.93 -10.66
CA PRO A 44 9.64 15.40 -10.17
C PRO A 44 9.96 15.82 -8.72
N GLU A 45 9.60 17.04 -8.32
CA GLU A 45 9.79 17.55 -6.96
C GLU A 45 8.94 16.78 -5.95
N ALA A 46 7.69 16.46 -6.30
CA ALA A 46 6.81 15.64 -5.46
C ALA A 46 7.38 14.22 -5.25
N LEU A 47 7.94 13.63 -6.31
CA LEU A 47 8.65 12.34 -6.23
C LEU A 47 9.89 12.45 -5.35
N ALA A 48 10.72 13.48 -5.55
CA ALA A 48 11.92 13.72 -4.75
C ALA A 48 11.59 13.89 -3.26
N ALA A 49 10.54 14.65 -2.93
CA ALA A 49 10.06 14.83 -1.57
C ALA A 49 9.58 13.50 -0.96
N ARG A 50 8.87 12.66 -1.73
CA ARG A 50 8.47 11.31 -1.28
C ARG A 50 9.69 10.44 -0.97
N LEU A 51 10.68 10.41 -1.85
CA LEU A 51 11.91 9.64 -1.65
C LEU A 51 12.71 10.15 -0.45
N ALA A 52 12.77 11.47 -0.23
CA ALA A 52 13.41 12.06 0.93
C ALA A 52 12.76 11.58 2.24
N ARG A 53 11.43 11.53 2.31
CA ARG A 53 10.71 10.99 3.48
C ARG A 53 11.00 9.51 3.70
N ILE A 54 11.02 8.69 2.65
CA ILE A 54 11.36 7.27 2.74
C ILE A 54 12.78 7.09 3.31
N ARG A 55 13.76 7.84 2.79
CA ARG A 55 15.15 7.81 3.27
C ARG A 55 15.25 8.22 4.73
N ALA A 56 14.48 9.22 5.18
CA ALA A 56 14.45 9.63 6.58
C ALA A 56 13.93 8.50 7.50
N ILE A 57 12.87 7.80 7.08
CA ILE A 57 12.35 6.63 7.82
C ILE A 57 13.41 5.52 7.86
N GLN A 58 14.03 5.19 6.72
CA GLN A 58 15.09 4.18 6.66
C GLN A 58 16.28 4.53 7.56
N ALA A 59 16.67 5.81 7.59
CA ALA A 59 17.74 6.28 8.48
C ALA A 59 17.38 6.06 9.96
N ARG A 60 16.15 6.41 10.36
CA ARG A 60 15.66 6.17 11.73
C ARG A 60 15.60 4.69 12.09
N VAL A 61 15.13 3.84 11.16
CA VAL A 61 15.06 2.39 11.38
C VAL A 61 16.46 1.80 11.53
N ARG A 62 17.43 2.22 10.70
CA ARG A 62 18.82 1.77 10.78
C ARG A 62 19.50 2.08 12.12
N THR A 63 19.10 3.14 12.80
CA THR A 63 19.66 3.52 14.11
C THR A 63 18.87 2.93 15.29
N SER A 64 17.79 2.19 15.02
CA SER A 64 16.98 1.59 16.07
C SER A 64 17.69 0.36 16.64
N PRO A 65 17.60 0.11 17.96
CA PRO A 65 18.21 -1.07 18.57
C PRO A 65 17.57 -2.35 18.05
N VAL A 66 18.39 -3.37 17.82
CA VAL A 66 17.92 -4.72 17.51
C VAL A 66 17.48 -5.37 18.82
N LEU A 67 16.19 -5.69 18.95
CA LEU A 67 15.63 -6.30 20.16
C LEU A 67 15.97 -7.79 20.27
N GLN A 68 16.00 -8.48 19.14
CA GLN A 68 16.35 -9.89 19.03
C GLN A 68 17.07 -10.11 17.71
N GLU A 69 18.24 -10.72 17.76
CA GLU A 69 19.02 -11.07 16.57
C GLU A 69 18.48 -12.35 15.93
N GLY A 70 18.48 -12.37 14.59
CA GLY A 70 18.03 -13.52 13.81
C GLY A 70 17.36 -13.08 12.52
N SER A 71 17.26 -13.99 11.56
CA SER A 71 16.33 -13.87 10.43
C SER A 71 14.93 -14.29 10.87
N ASP A 72 13.90 -13.84 10.13
CA ASP A 72 12.52 -14.29 10.31
C ASP A 72 12.42 -15.80 10.48
N ASP A 73 13.20 -16.57 9.70
CA ASP A 73 13.24 -18.02 9.75
C ASP A 73 13.76 -18.55 11.10
N THR A 74 14.93 -18.08 11.54
CA THR A 74 15.52 -18.51 12.82
C THR A 74 14.71 -18.09 14.05
N LEU A 75 13.96 -16.99 13.91
CA LEU A 75 13.10 -16.43 14.95
C LEU A 75 11.76 -17.17 15.05
N LEU A 76 11.20 -17.63 13.92
CA LEU A 76 9.87 -18.24 13.85
C LEU A 76 9.90 -19.77 13.81
N TYR A 77 10.97 -20.37 13.29
CA TYR A 77 11.06 -21.81 13.06
C TYR A 77 12.28 -22.43 13.74
N ASP A 78 12.16 -23.71 14.09
CA ASP A 78 13.28 -24.53 14.53
C ASP A 78 14.09 -25.11 13.37
N GLN A 79 15.11 -25.90 13.70
CA GLN A 79 16.02 -26.51 12.72
C GLN A 79 15.33 -27.51 11.79
N ASP A 80 14.16 -28.04 12.18
CA ASP A 80 13.36 -28.97 11.39
C ASP A 80 12.28 -28.21 10.58
N GLY A 81 12.22 -26.88 10.69
CA GLY A 81 11.27 -26.01 10.00
C GLY A 81 9.89 -25.95 10.67
N LEU A 82 9.78 -26.42 11.92
CA LEU A 82 8.52 -26.34 12.67
C LEU A 82 8.42 -25.00 13.40
N PRO A 83 7.21 -24.44 13.54
CA PRO A 83 6.99 -23.23 14.32
C PRO A 83 7.47 -23.44 15.77
N LYS A 84 8.26 -22.48 16.27
CA LYS A 84 8.64 -22.42 17.69
C LYS A 84 7.56 -21.78 18.55
#